data_AF-A0A7W9FNC6-F1
#
_entry.id   AF-A0A7W9FNC6-F1
#
_cell.length_a   1.000
_cell.length_b   1.000
_cell.length_c   1.000
_cell.angle_alpha   90.00
_cell.angle_beta   90.00
_cell.angle_gamma   90.00
#
_symmetry.space_group_name_H-M   'P 1'
#
loop_
_entity.id
_entity.type
_entity.pdbx_description
1 polymer ?
#
loop_
_entity_poly.entity_id
_entity_poly.type
_entity_poly.pdbx_seq_one_letter_code
_entity_poly.pdbx_strand_id
1 'polypeptide(L)'
;MAAAAAHHRLLWVHPFADGNGRVARLMSYAMLKDALDTKGLWSVARGLARDERKYKHHLAACDMTRRNDLDGRGNLSEEELAKFTRFFLETCIDQVTFMESLMKPDRLRDRVMIWAEELIRAGELPSKSDLILKAVLYQGELQRAEAVALLGLSERAARRVTSALLDIGALTSESTRAPLHLAFPAKFAERWMPGLFPEKRD
;
A
#
# COMPACT_ATOMS: atom_id res chain seq x y z
N MET A 1 8.06 8.18 17.04
CA MET A 1 8.74 9.49 17.18
C MET A 1 10.11 9.50 16.49
N ALA A 2 11.00 8.56 16.78
CA ALA A 2 12.36 8.52 16.18
C ALA A 2 12.39 8.53 14.63
N ALA A 3 11.42 7.90 13.96
CA ALA A 3 11.37 7.83 12.50
C ALA A 3 11.31 9.22 11.81
N ALA A 4 10.57 10.19 12.37
CA ALA A 4 10.48 11.53 11.79
C ALA A 4 11.81 12.29 11.96
N ALA A 5 12.38 12.26 13.16
CA ALA A 5 13.67 12.91 13.40
C ALA A 5 14.80 12.28 12.57
N ALA A 6 14.84 10.95 12.47
CA ALA A 6 15.78 10.24 11.62
C ALA A 6 15.60 10.57 10.13
N HIS A 7 14.35 10.68 9.67
CA HIS A 7 14.03 11.10 8.30
C HIS A 7 14.65 12.46 7.96
N HIS A 8 14.42 13.47 8.82
CA HIS A 8 14.99 14.80 8.62
C HIS A 8 16.52 14.76 8.70
N ARG A 9 17.10 14.14 9.73
CA ARG A 9 18.56 14.11 9.92
C ARG A 9 19.29 13.41 8.77
N LEU A 10 18.72 12.34 8.21
CA LEU A 10 19.30 11.68 7.05
C LEU A 10 19.32 12.60 5.82
N LEU A 11 18.27 13.39 5.62
CA LEU A 11 18.21 14.39 4.53
C LEU A 11 19.19 15.53 4.75
N TRP A 12 19.32 16.00 6.00
CA TRP A 12 20.21 17.09 6.36
C TRP A 12 21.70 16.72 6.22
N VAL A 13 22.09 15.52 6.64
CA VAL A 13 23.47 15.02 6.47
C VAL A 13 23.81 14.81 4.99
N HIS A 14 22.80 14.49 4.17
CA HIS A 14 22.94 14.27 2.73
C HIS A 14 24.13 13.34 2.33
N PRO A 15 24.19 12.11 2.87
CA PRO A 15 25.39 11.26 2.79
C PRO A 15 25.68 10.66 1.40
N PHE A 16 24.70 10.67 0.48
CA PHE A 16 24.87 10.12 -0.87
C PHE A 16 24.98 11.22 -1.92
N ALA A 17 25.67 10.94 -3.04
CA ALA A 17 25.79 11.88 -4.16
C ALA A 17 24.43 12.20 -4.82
N ASP A 18 23.54 11.20 -4.91
CA ASP A 18 22.16 11.34 -5.36
C ASP A 18 21.26 10.36 -4.57
N GLY A 19 19.96 10.63 -4.54
CA GLY A 19 18.96 9.69 -4.04
C GLY A 19 18.64 9.83 -2.56
N ASN A 20 19.20 10.80 -1.84
CA ASN A 20 18.93 11.01 -0.41
C ASN A 20 17.44 11.07 -0.08
N GLY A 21 16.65 11.76 -0.92
CA GLY A 21 15.18 11.79 -0.78
C GLY A 21 14.51 10.40 -0.87
N ARG A 22 14.96 9.56 -1.80
CA ARG A 22 14.46 8.19 -1.98
C ARG A 22 14.89 7.31 -0.80
N VAL A 23 16.14 7.41 -0.38
CA VAL A 23 16.68 6.65 0.74
C VAL A 23 15.99 7.04 2.05
N ALA A 24 15.78 8.33 2.32
CA ALA A 24 15.09 8.78 3.53
C ALA A 24 13.66 8.26 3.63
N ARG A 25 12.90 8.29 2.52
CA ARG A 25 11.55 7.72 2.48
C ARG A 25 11.56 6.19 2.66
N LEU A 26 12.50 5.48 2.04
CA LEU A 26 12.65 4.03 2.19
C LEU A 26 13.00 3.65 3.63
N MET A 27 13.95 4.36 4.25
CA MET A 27 14.33 4.16 5.65
C MET A 27 13.15 4.41 6.59
N SER A 28 12.41 5.51 6.40
CA SER A 28 11.20 5.77 7.18
C SER A 28 10.15 4.67 7.03
N TYR A 29 9.93 4.19 5.82
CA TYR A 29 9.04 3.06 5.58
C TYR A 29 9.51 1.80 6.31
N ALA A 30 10.80 1.46 6.22
CA ALA A 30 11.36 0.28 6.89
C ALA A 30 11.25 0.38 8.41
N MET A 31 11.59 1.54 9.00
CA MET A 31 11.47 1.78 10.45
C MET A 31 10.03 1.65 10.94
N LEU A 32 9.06 2.19 10.19
CA LEU A 32 7.64 2.08 10.55
C LEU A 32 7.11 0.66 10.36
N LYS A 33 7.53 -0.02 9.30
CA LYS A 33 7.17 -1.43 9.03
C LYS A 33 7.65 -2.34 10.16
N ASP A 34 8.88 -2.16 10.62
CA ASP A 34 9.47 -2.93 11.71
C ASP A 34 8.79 -2.62 13.05
N ALA A 35 8.64 -1.33 13.38
CA ALA A 35 8.11 -0.92 14.68
C ALA A 35 6.60 -1.17 14.87
N LEU A 36 5.82 -1.21 13.79
CA LEU A 36 4.35 -1.30 13.84
C LEU A 36 3.78 -2.56 13.17
N ASP A 37 4.63 -3.45 12.65
CA ASP A 37 4.24 -4.63 11.89
C ASP A 37 3.16 -4.33 10.82
N THR A 38 3.38 -3.28 10.03
CA THR A 38 2.37 -2.71 9.11
C THR A 38 1.93 -3.66 7.98
N LYS A 39 2.57 -4.84 7.86
CA LYS A 39 2.45 -5.79 6.75
C LYS A 39 2.63 -5.16 5.36
N GLY A 40 3.22 -3.97 5.28
CA GLY A 40 3.40 -3.22 4.03
C GLY A 40 2.11 -2.66 3.44
N LEU A 41 1.01 -2.62 4.20
CA LEU A 41 -0.29 -2.17 3.70
C LEU A 41 -0.32 -0.68 3.36
N TRP A 42 0.50 0.14 4.02
CA TRP A 42 0.54 1.59 3.81
C TRP A 42 1.98 2.11 3.87
N SER A 43 2.18 3.34 3.39
CA SER A 43 3.48 4.00 3.44
C SER A 43 3.34 5.51 3.67
N VAL A 44 4.12 6.04 4.62
CA VAL A 44 4.21 7.49 4.86
C VAL A 44 4.70 8.24 3.61
N ALA A 45 5.49 7.60 2.76
CA ALA A 45 6.03 8.20 1.54
C ALA A 45 4.94 8.71 0.59
N ARG A 46 3.79 8.01 0.52
CA ARG A 46 2.64 8.44 -0.29
C ARG A 46 2.05 9.74 0.25
N GLY A 47 1.86 9.84 1.56
CA GLY A 47 1.34 11.04 2.21
C GLY A 47 2.26 12.24 2.02
N LEU A 48 3.59 12.05 2.19
CA LEU A 48 4.58 13.10 1.95
C LEU A 48 4.60 13.57 0.49
N ALA A 49 4.42 12.67 -0.47
CA ALA A 49 4.34 13.02 -1.89
C ALA A 49 3.06 13.79 -2.24
N ARG A 50 1.94 13.48 -1.58
CA ARG A 50 0.65 14.14 -1.80
C ARG A 50 0.65 15.61 -1.34
N ASP A 51 1.37 15.93 -0.27
CA ASP A 51 1.56 17.31 0.20
C ASP A 51 3.05 17.72 0.16
N GLU A 52 3.65 17.57 -1.02
CA GLU A 52 5.09 17.81 -1.24
C GLU A 52 5.51 19.23 -0.81
N ARG A 53 4.65 20.23 -1.04
CA ARG A 53 4.93 21.62 -0.70
C ARG A 53 5.04 21.79 0.82
N LYS A 54 4.08 21.28 1.59
CA LYS A 54 4.11 21.38 3.05
C LYS A 54 5.25 20.55 3.64
N TYR A 55 5.51 19.38 3.07
CA TYR A 55 6.66 18.55 3.42
C TYR A 55 7.99 19.29 3.26
N LYS A 56 8.24 19.88 2.09
CA LYS A 56 9.46 20.67 1.82
C LYS A 56 9.57 21.89 2.73
N HIS A 57 8.44 22.55 3.01
CA HIS A 57 8.40 23.68 3.94
C HIS A 57 8.86 23.29 5.35
N HIS A 58 8.34 22.18 5.89
CA HIS A 58 8.77 21.69 7.21
C HIS A 58 10.25 21.29 7.24
N LEU A 59 10.76 20.65 6.17
CA LEU A 59 12.19 20.33 6.09
C LEU A 59 13.06 21.58 6.16
N ALA A 60 12.75 22.60 5.35
CA ALA A 60 13.48 23.86 5.35
C ALA A 60 13.40 24.58 6.70
N ALA A 61 12.25 24.53 7.38
CA ALA A 61 12.09 25.09 8.72
C ALA A 61 12.95 24.36 9.76
N CYS A 62 13.08 23.04 9.67
CA CYS A 62 13.94 22.25 10.56
C CYS A 62 15.44 22.54 10.37
N ASP A 63 15.84 23.11 9.23
CA ASP A 63 17.22 23.49 8.94
C ASP A 63 17.58 24.87 9.50
N MET A 64 16.60 25.62 10.02
CA MET A 64 16.85 26.89 10.69
C MET A 64 17.69 26.69 11.94
N THR A 65 18.56 27.67 12.21
CA THR A 65 19.34 27.71 13.46
C THR A 65 18.41 27.86 14.66
N ARG A 66 18.90 27.41 15.81
CA ARG A 66 18.24 27.63 17.11
C ARG A 66 17.81 29.09 17.28
N ARG A 67 16.54 29.32 17.64
CA ARG A 67 15.93 30.64 17.77
C ARG A 67 16.18 31.32 19.12
N ASN A 68 16.23 30.55 20.21
CA ASN A 68 16.42 31.04 21.57
C ASN A 68 16.88 29.90 22.50
N ASP A 69 17.07 30.16 23.79
CA ASP A 69 17.57 29.18 24.76
C ASP A 69 16.57 28.06 25.11
N LEU A 70 15.28 28.21 24.74
CA LEU A 70 14.25 27.18 24.90
C LEU A 70 14.12 26.29 23.66
N ASP A 71 14.77 26.65 22.55
CA ASP A 71 14.70 25.94 21.26
C ASP A 71 15.75 24.81 21.16
N GLY A 72 15.84 24.03 22.24
CA GLY A 72 16.75 22.89 22.34
C GLY A 72 18.22 23.26 22.59
N ARG A 73 19.08 22.25 22.51
CA ARG A 73 20.52 22.39 22.79
C ARG A 73 21.43 22.20 21.57
N GLY A 74 20.85 21.79 20.43
CA GLY A 74 21.57 21.61 19.17
C GLY A 74 21.72 22.91 18.38
N ASN A 75 22.42 22.83 17.24
CA ASN A 75 22.58 23.95 16.31
C ASN A 75 21.28 24.26 15.54
N LEU A 76 20.47 23.24 15.27
CA LEU A 76 19.20 23.34 14.55
C LEU A 76 18.02 23.49 15.52
N SER A 77 16.95 24.16 15.07
CA SER A 77 15.73 24.37 15.85
C SER A 77 15.07 23.03 16.24
N GLU A 78 14.89 22.83 17.55
CA GLU A 78 14.15 21.70 18.12
C GLU A 78 12.64 21.91 18.01
N GLU A 79 12.18 23.17 18.11
CA GLU A 79 10.78 23.55 17.95
C GLU A 79 10.27 23.21 16.55
N GLU A 80 11.03 23.55 15.50
CA GLU A 80 10.65 23.20 14.13
C GLU A 80 10.73 21.69 13.88
N LEU A 81 11.68 20.99 14.49
CA LEU A 81 11.72 19.52 14.46
C LEU A 81 10.48 18.90 15.11
N ALA A 82 9.99 19.46 16.22
CA ALA A 82 8.77 19.00 16.87
C ALA A 82 7.53 19.22 15.98
N LYS A 83 7.45 20.37 15.30
CA LYS A 83 6.39 20.66 14.30
C LYS A 83 6.43 19.69 13.12
N PHE A 84 7.62 19.42 12.58
CA PHE A 84 7.78 18.41 11.54
C PHE A 84 7.40 17.02 12.01
N THR A 85 7.77 16.64 13.24
CA THR A 85 7.41 15.35 13.83
C THR A 85 5.90 15.21 13.95
N ARG A 86 5.19 16.26 14.38
CA ARG A 86 3.73 16.29 14.39
C ARG A 86 3.15 16.09 12.99
N PHE A 87 3.58 16.91 12.02
CA PHE A 87 3.14 16.79 10.63
C PHE A 87 3.36 15.38 10.06
N PHE A 88 4.53 14.78 10.34
CA PHE A 88 4.87 13.44 9.88
C PHE A 88 3.96 12.37 10.49
N LEU A 89 3.65 12.46 11.79
CA LEU A 89 2.74 11.53 12.46
C LEU A 89 1.29 11.70 12.00
N GLU A 90 0.82 12.93 11.83
CA GLU A 90 -0.49 13.23 11.24
C GLU A 90 -0.59 12.66 9.82
N THR A 91 0.48 12.77 9.03
CA THR A 91 0.58 12.13 7.70
C THR A 91 0.50 10.61 7.80
N CYS A 92 1.19 9.98 8.77
CA CYS A 92 1.06 8.54 8.98
C CYS A 92 -0.39 8.14 9.29
N ILE A 93 -1.06 8.85 10.20
CA ILE A 93 -2.45 8.57 10.59
C ILE A 93 -3.37 8.70 9.37
N ASP A 94 -3.24 9.78 8.59
CA ASP A 94 -3.99 9.97 7.35
C ASP A 94 -3.81 8.80 6.37
N GLN A 95 -2.57 8.32 6.19
CA GLN A 95 -2.31 7.19 5.29
C GLN A 95 -2.87 5.87 5.82
N VAL A 96 -2.87 5.65 7.14
CA VAL A 96 -3.52 4.48 7.76
C VAL A 96 -5.04 4.55 7.54
N THR A 97 -5.68 5.68 7.86
CA THR A 97 -7.13 5.88 7.67
C THR A 97 -7.54 5.72 6.21
N PHE A 98 -6.72 6.25 5.28
CA PHE A 98 -6.94 6.05 3.86
C PHE A 98 -6.91 4.57 3.48
N MET A 99 -5.87 3.85 3.88
CA MET A 99 -5.73 2.43 3.54
C MET A 99 -6.83 1.58 4.19
N GLU A 100 -7.20 1.88 5.44
CA GLU A 100 -8.33 1.25 6.12
C GLU A 100 -9.62 1.43 5.32
N SER A 101 -9.88 2.64 4.81
CA SER A 101 -11.07 2.93 4.01
C SER A 101 -11.14 2.13 2.70
N LEU A 102 -9.98 1.83 2.09
CA LEU A 102 -9.87 1.01 0.89
C LEU A 102 -10.02 -0.49 1.21
N MET A 103 -9.44 -0.95 2.30
CA MET A 103 -9.41 -2.35 2.71
C MET A 103 -10.68 -2.80 3.46
N LYS A 104 -11.69 -1.93 3.60
CA LYS A 104 -13.00 -2.32 4.15
C LYS A 104 -13.53 -3.53 3.36
N PRO A 105 -13.76 -4.70 4.00
CA PRO A 105 -14.05 -5.95 3.30
C PRO A 105 -15.19 -5.85 2.29
N ASP A 106 -16.31 -5.24 2.68
CA ASP A 106 -17.48 -5.09 1.80
C ASP A 106 -17.17 -4.23 0.58
N ARG A 107 -16.48 -3.11 0.76
CA ARG A 107 -16.14 -2.20 -0.35
C ARG A 107 -15.12 -2.80 -1.30
N LEU A 108 -14.10 -3.48 -0.77
CA LEU A 108 -13.11 -4.18 -1.61
C LEU A 108 -13.80 -5.30 -2.38
N ARG A 109 -14.63 -6.10 -1.72
CA ARG A 109 -15.44 -7.13 -2.35
C ARG A 109 -16.27 -6.54 -3.48
N ASP A 110 -17.04 -5.49 -3.23
CA ASP A 110 -17.92 -4.90 -4.26
C ASP A 110 -17.12 -4.48 -5.50
N ARG A 111 -15.96 -3.82 -5.33
CA ARG A 111 -15.10 -3.43 -6.45
C ARG A 111 -14.56 -4.63 -7.23
N VAL A 112 -14.11 -5.68 -6.54
CA VAL A 112 -13.61 -6.91 -7.18
C VAL A 112 -14.73 -7.65 -7.89
N MET A 113 -15.92 -7.73 -7.31
CA MET A 113 -17.07 -8.43 -7.92
C MET A 113 -17.59 -7.70 -9.15
N ILE A 114 -17.69 -6.36 -9.12
CA ILE A 114 -18.06 -5.55 -10.29
C ILE A 114 -17.03 -5.73 -11.41
N TRP A 115 -15.74 -5.68 -11.08
CA TRP A 115 -14.67 -5.95 -12.05
C TRP A 115 -14.77 -7.36 -12.67
N ALA A 116 -15.01 -8.38 -11.84
CA ALA A 116 -15.11 -9.75 -12.32
C ALA A 116 -16.34 -9.94 -13.22
N GLU A 117 -17.47 -9.35 -12.86
CA GLU A 117 -18.69 -9.40 -13.66
C GLU A 117 -18.50 -8.79 -15.06
N GLU A 118 -17.84 -7.64 -15.15
CA GLU A 118 -17.55 -7.01 -16.45
C GLU A 118 -16.66 -7.88 -17.34
N LEU A 119 -15.59 -8.46 -16.78
CA LEU A 119 -14.71 -9.34 -17.55
C LEU A 119 -15.39 -10.66 -17.95
N ILE A 120 -16.28 -11.19 -17.12
CA ILE A 120 -17.09 -12.36 -17.48
C ILE A 120 -18.03 -12.01 -18.63
N ARG A 121 -18.71 -10.86 -18.57
CA ARG A 121 -19.60 -10.39 -19.65
C ARG A 121 -18.84 -10.12 -20.95
N ALA A 122 -17.61 -9.62 -20.87
CA ALA A 122 -16.72 -9.42 -22.02
C ALA A 122 -16.14 -10.72 -22.59
N GLY A 123 -16.32 -11.86 -21.90
CA GLY A 123 -15.74 -13.14 -22.30
C GLY A 123 -14.24 -13.28 -21.99
N GLU A 124 -13.67 -12.34 -21.24
CA GLU A 124 -12.26 -12.36 -20.82
C GLU A 124 -12.02 -13.26 -19.61
N LEU A 125 -13.04 -13.46 -18.77
CA LEU A 125 -13.03 -14.42 -17.68
C LEU A 125 -14.06 -15.53 -17.88
N PRO A 126 -13.73 -16.79 -17.54
CA PRO A 126 -14.70 -17.87 -17.51
C PRO A 126 -15.87 -17.58 -16.56
N SER A 127 -17.06 -18.06 -16.90
CA SER A 127 -18.21 -18.07 -15.98
C SER A 127 -17.83 -18.70 -14.64
N LYS A 128 -18.40 -18.21 -13.53
CA LYS A 128 -18.13 -18.63 -12.15
C LYS A 128 -16.78 -18.21 -11.56
N SER A 129 -15.98 -17.40 -12.26
CA SER A 129 -14.72 -16.85 -11.71
C SER A 129 -14.96 -16.00 -10.46
N ASP A 130 -16.11 -15.31 -10.40
CA ASP A 130 -16.60 -14.52 -9.28
C ASP A 130 -16.76 -15.36 -7.98
N LEU A 131 -17.13 -16.64 -8.08
CA LEU A 131 -17.24 -17.53 -6.92
C LEU A 131 -15.88 -17.79 -6.27
N ILE A 132 -14.85 -18.02 -7.08
CA ILE A 132 -13.48 -18.21 -6.59
C ILE A 132 -12.97 -16.93 -5.91
N LEU A 133 -13.13 -15.79 -6.58
CA LEU A 133 -12.70 -14.50 -6.04
C LEU A 133 -13.41 -14.18 -4.72
N LYS A 134 -14.72 -14.41 -4.65
CA LYS A 134 -15.51 -14.25 -3.43
C LYS A 134 -14.97 -15.14 -2.31
N ALA A 135 -14.70 -16.42 -2.57
CA ALA A 135 -14.20 -17.33 -1.55
C ALA A 135 -12.83 -16.89 -1.02
N VAL A 136 -11.89 -16.56 -1.90
CA VAL A 136 -10.55 -16.07 -1.51
C VAL A 136 -10.63 -14.77 -0.72
N LEU A 137 -11.51 -13.84 -1.10
CA LEU A 137 -11.71 -12.59 -0.36
C LEU A 137 -12.22 -12.80 1.07
N TYR A 138 -13.06 -13.81 1.29
CA TYR A 138 -13.63 -14.10 2.61
C TYR A 138 -12.73 -14.98 3.47
N GLN A 139 -12.05 -15.95 2.87
CA GLN A 139 -11.24 -16.95 3.57
C GLN A 139 -9.76 -16.56 3.68
N GLY A 140 -9.33 -15.55 2.91
CA GLY A 140 -7.92 -15.13 2.78
C GLY A 140 -7.13 -16.01 1.80
N GLU A 141 -7.46 -17.30 1.75
CA GLU A 141 -6.91 -18.26 0.81
C GLU A 141 -7.95 -19.30 0.40
N LEU A 142 -7.72 -20.01 -0.70
CA LEU A 142 -8.59 -21.09 -1.16
C LEU A 142 -7.76 -22.30 -1.59
N GLN A 143 -8.06 -23.48 -1.03
CA GLN A 143 -7.42 -24.71 -1.48
C GLN A 143 -7.91 -25.08 -2.87
N ARG A 144 -7.03 -25.62 -3.71
CA ARG A 144 -7.39 -25.99 -5.10
C ARG A 144 -8.48 -27.08 -5.15
N ALA A 145 -8.53 -27.97 -4.16
CA ALA A 145 -9.57 -28.97 -4.02
C ALA A 145 -10.94 -28.33 -3.69
N GLU A 146 -10.95 -27.31 -2.81
CA GLU A 146 -12.15 -26.56 -2.45
C GLU A 146 -12.71 -25.78 -3.66
N ALA A 147 -11.83 -25.28 -4.54
CA ALA A 147 -12.25 -24.63 -5.78
C ALA A 147 -13.10 -25.56 -6.68
N VAL A 148 -12.77 -26.86 -6.75
CA VAL A 148 -13.56 -27.85 -7.52
C VAL A 148 -14.94 -28.02 -6.91
N ALA A 149 -15.00 -28.21 -5.59
CA ALA A 149 -16.25 -28.37 -4.85
C ALA A 149 -17.14 -27.13 -4.94
N LEU A 150 -16.55 -25.93 -4.76
CA LEU A 150 -17.25 -24.65 -4.80
C LEU A 150 -17.88 -24.36 -6.17
N LEU A 151 -17.16 -24.70 -7.25
CA LEU A 151 -17.65 -24.49 -8.61
C LEU A 151 -18.72 -25.51 -9.02
N GLY A 152 -18.75 -26.68 -8.38
CA GLY A 152 -19.60 -27.80 -8.77
C GLY A 152 -19.31 -28.27 -10.20
N LEU A 153 -18.03 -28.26 -10.60
CA LEU A 153 -17.56 -28.59 -11.94
C LEU A 153 -16.58 -29.77 -11.91
N SER A 154 -16.35 -30.40 -13.07
CA SER A 154 -15.21 -31.33 -13.24
C SER A 154 -13.89 -30.64 -12.90
N GLU A 155 -12.89 -31.42 -12.45
CA GLU A 155 -11.55 -30.91 -12.13
C GLU A 155 -10.93 -30.13 -13.29
N ARG A 156 -11.06 -30.62 -14.53
CA ARG A 156 -10.56 -29.94 -15.73
C ARG A 156 -11.19 -28.56 -15.92
N ALA A 157 -12.51 -28.47 -15.73
CA ALA A 157 -13.24 -27.21 -15.88
C ALA A 157 -12.90 -26.23 -14.73
N ALA A 158 -12.82 -26.70 -13.48
CA ALA A 158 -12.40 -25.88 -12.35
C ALA A 158 -10.94 -25.37 -12.50
N ARG A 159 -10.05 -26.22 -13.02
CA ARG A 159 -8.67 -25.83 -13.34
C ARG A 159 -8.62 -24.72 -14.38
N ARG A 160 -9.48 -24.75 -15.40
CA ARG A 160 -9.55 -23.68 -16.41
C ARG A 160 -9.97 -22.34 -15.80
N VAL A 161 -10.94 -22.34 -14.87
CA VAL A 161 -11.38 -21.12 -14.16
C VAL A 161 -10.23 -20.55 -13.32
N THR A 162 -9.60 -21.39 -12.48
CA THR A 162 -8.50 -20.95 -11.62
C THR A 162 -7.26 -20.54 -12.40
N SER A 163 -6.96 -21.20 -13.54
CA SER A 163 -5.84 -20.81 -14.41
C SER A 163 -6.07 -19.46 -15.05
N ALA A 164 -7.27 -19.18 -15.59
CA ALA A 164 -7.59 -17.86 -16.15
C ALA A 164 -7.41 -16.72 -15.13
N LEU A 165 -7.78 -16.95 -13.86
CA LEU A 165 -7.58 -15.99 -12.79
C LEU A 165 -6.10 -15.79 -12.39
N LEU A 166 -5.28 -16.85 -12.48
CA LEU A 166 -3.83 -16.77 -12.30
C LEU A 166 -3.15 -16.04 -13.48
N ASP A 167 -3.56 -16.38 -14.71
CA ASP A 167 -3.00 -15.82 -15.95
C ASP A 167 -3.29 -14.31 -16.07
N ILE A 168 -4.50 -13.89 -15.72
CA ILE A 168 -4.84 -12.47 -15.63
C ILE A 168 -4.25 -11.80 -14.38
N GLY A 169 -3.61 -12.55 -13.48
CA GLY A 169 -2.93 -12.04 -12.30
C GLY A 169 -3.87 -11.51 -11.20
N ALA A 170 -5.12 -11.96 -11.19
CA ALA A 170 -6.08 -11.66 -10.11
C ALA A 170 -5.86 -12.58 -8.90
N LEU A 171 -5.31 -13.77 -9.13
CA LEU A 171 -4.85 -14.69 -8.09
C LEU A 171 -3.35 -14.91 -8.20
N THR A 172 -2.74 -15.35 -7.10
CA THR A 172 -1.38 -15.85 -7.02
C THR A 172 -1.34 -17.16 -6.25
N SER A 173 -0.25 -17.92 -6.41
CA SER A 173 -0.01 -19.18 -5.72
C SER A 173 1.48 -19.47 -5.73
N GLU A 174 2.05 -19.85 -4.59
CA GLU A 174 3.50 -20.09 -4.47
C GLU A 174 3.99 -21.30 -5.28
N SER A 175 3.10 -22.25 -5.55
CA SER A 175 3.40 -23.42 -6.36
C SER A 175 2.15 -23.99 -7.00
N THR A 176 2.32 -25.02 -7.84
CA THR A 176 1.18 -25.74 -8.45
C THR A 176 0.29 -26.45 -7.44
N ARG A 177 0.74 -26.63 -6.19
CA ARG A 177 0.02 -27.30 -5.10
C ARG A 177 -0.41 -26.35 -3.97
N ALA A 178 0.14 -25.14 -3.93
CA ALA A 178 -0.16 -24.18 -2.89
C ALA A 178 -1.60 -23.64 -3.02
N PRO A 179 -2.16 -23.08 -1.93
CA PRO A 179 -3.43 -22.37 -1.96
C PRO A 179 -3.41 -21.21 -2.95
N LEU A 180 -4.60 -20.73 -3.29
CA LEU A 180 -4.81 -19.53 -4.10
C LEU A 180 -5.02 -18.33 -3.17
N HIS A 181 -4.28 -17.24 -3.41
CA HIS A 181 -4.44 -15.97 -2.72
C HIS A 181 -4.83 -14.87 -3.70
N LEU A 182 -5.51 -13.84 -3.21
CA LEU A 182 -5.82 -12.68 -4.05
C LEU A 182 -4.52 -11.95 -4.37
N ALA A 183 -4.28 -11.68 -5.65
CA ALA A 183 -3.15 -10.87 -6.07
C ALA A 183 -3.58 -9.40 -6.12
N PHE A 184 -2.71 -8.48 -5.69
CA PHE A 184 -2.94 -7.04 -5.79
C PHE A 184 -1.97 -6.42 -6.82
N PRO A 185 -2.06 -6.76 -8.12
CA PRO A 185 -1.15 -6.24 -9.12
C PRO A 185 -1.44 -4.76 -9.40
N ALA A 186 -0.40 -4.01 -9.76
CA ALA A 186 -0.51 -2.58 -10.05
C ALA A 186 -1.57 -2.25 -11.13
N LYS A 187 -1.75 -3.13 -12.12
CA LYS A 187 -2.75 -2.96 -13.20
C LYS A 187 -4.21 -2.93 -12.72
N PHE A 188 -4.51 -3.50 -11.55
CA PHE A 188 -5.85 -3.46 -10.96
C PHE A 188 -5.98 -2.42 -9.85
N ALA A 189 -4.90 -1.73 -9.49
CA ALA A 189 -4.89 -0.84 -8.34
C ALA A 189 -5.90 0.30 -8.47
N GLU A 190 -6.03 0.93 -9.64
CA GLU A 190 -7.02 2.00 -9.85
C GLU A 190 -8.45 1.52 -9.59
N ARG A 191 -8.74 0.27 -9.94
CA ARG A 191 -10.08 -0.29 -9.87
C ARG A 191 -10.40 -0.94 -8.53
N TRP A 192 -9.46 -1.68 -7.96
CA TRP A 192 -9.63 -2.40 -6.70
C TRP A 192 -9.23 -1.57 -5.50
N MET A 193 -8.37 -0.56 -5.66
CA MET A 193 -7.82 0.30 -4.60
C MET A 193 -7.75 1.76 -5.08
N PRO A 194 -8.90 2.37 -5.43
CA PRO A 194 -8.94 3.68 -6.07
C PRO A 194 -8.19 4.76 -5.26
N GLY A 195 -7.45 5.60 -5.97
CA GLY A 195 -6.61 6.65 -5.37
C GLY A 195 -5.34 6.16 -4.68
N LEU A 196 -5.03 4.85 -4.69
CA LEU A 196 -3.78 4.32 -4.12
C LEU A 196 -2.55 4.94 -4.79
N PHE A 197 -2.54 4.99 -6.11
CA PHE A 197 -1.55 5.71 -6.90
C PHE A 197 -2.09 7.09 -7.28
N PRO A 198 -1.22 8.12 -7.41
CA PRO A 198 -1.63 9.40 -7.97
C PRO A 198 -2.19 9.18 -9.37
N GLU A 199 -3.29 9.87 -9.68
CA GLU A 199 -3.83 9.93 -11.04
C GLU A 199 -2.71 10.40 -11.97
N LYS A 200 -2.55 9.73 -13.12
CA LYS A 200 -1.66 10.25 -14.16
C LYS A 200 -2.17 11.65 -14.50
N ARG A 201 -1.35 12.66 -14.24
CA ARG A 201 -1.58 13.97 -14.82
C ARG A 201 -1.31 13.81 -16.31
N ASP A 202 -2.35 13.97 -17.11
CA ASP A 202 -2.23 14.20 -18.56
C ASP A 202 -1.36 15.44 -18.83
#